data_AF-A0A972JTX9-F1
#
_entry.id   AF-A0A972JTX9-F1
#
_cell.length_a   1.000
_cell.length_b   1.000
_cell.length_c   1.000
_cell.angle_alpha   90.00
_cell.angle_beta   90.00
_cell.angle_gamma   90.00
#
_symmetry.space_group_name_H-M   'P 1'
#
loop_
_entity.id
_entity.type
_entity.pdbx_description
1 polymer ?
#
loop_
_entity_poly.entity_id
_entity_poly.type
_entity_poly.pdbx_seq_one_letter_code
_entity_poly.pdbx_strand_id
1 'polypeptide(L)'
;MIHRLIMEAERRNLSNELTTRADELHMQLAHQPDAHMAFRYLERICAQLCEHHSIQIVFDQFEDLWQTAPARFFLNLRNLRDQFKYQIVYVLFTRERLQRTRNELREVEAFWELFASHIYGLGMYNQDDAYYMLDQLASRWDGTHEQST
;
A
#
# COMPACT_ATOMS: atom_id res chain seq x y z
N MET A 1 7.41 -4.08 -0.74
CA MET A 1 6.77 -3.45 0.43
C MET A 1 7.78 -3.08 1.52
N ILE A 2 8.52 -4.04 2.10
CA ILE A 2 9.53 -3.77 3.16
C ILE A 2 10.52 -2.67 2.76
N HIS A 3 11.16 -2.79 1.59
CA HIS A 3 12.09 -1.77 1.10
C HIS A 3 11.47 -0.36 1.02
N ARG A 4 10.20 -0.22 0.61
CA ARG A 4 9.52 1.08 0.56
C ARG A 4 9.27 1.65 1.95
N LEU A 5 8.96 0.81 2.95
CA LEU A 5 8.82 1.25 4.33
C LEU A 5 10.15 1.76 4.89
N ILE A 6 11.26 1.11 4.54
CA ILE A 6 12.60 1.55 4.93
C ILE A 6 12.92 2.91 4.31
N MET A 7 12.77 3.05 3.00
CA MET A 7 13.01 4.31 2.28
C MET A 7 12.16 5.46 2.84
N GLU A 8 10.89 5.21 3.18
CA GLU A 8 10.03 6.24 3.79
C GLU A 8 10.43 6.57 5.24
N ALA A 9 10.93 5.59 6.00
CA ALA A 9 11.46 5.81 7.34
C ALA A 9 12.73 6.67 7.29
N GLU A 10 13.65 6.39 6.37
CA GLU A 10 14.85 7.20 6.12
C GLU A 10 14.48 8.63 5.69
N ARG A 11 13.56 8.76 4.73
CA ARG A 11 13.10 10.07 4.24
C ARG A 11 12.52 10.95 5.35
N ARG A 12 11.91 10.34 6.36
CA ARG A 12 11.32 11.04 7.52
C ARG A 12 12.32 11.24 8.67
N ASN A 13 13.59 10.88 8.48
CA ASN A 13 14.64 10.91 9.51
C ASN A 13 14.22 10.16 10.79
N LEU A 14 13.53 9.03 10.63
CA LEU A 14 13.25 8.14 11.76
C LEU A 14 14.57 7.51 12.26
N SER A 15 14.58 7.03 13.52
CA SER A 15 15.79 6.56 14.20
C SER A 15 16.73 5.75 13.30
N ASN A 16 18.00 6.18 13.22
CA ASN A 16 19.04 5.52 12.41
C ASN A 16 19.26 4.05 12.79
N GLU A 17 18.97 3.67 14.04
CA GLU A 17 19.06 2.28 14.49
C GLU A 17 17.97 1.42 13.83
N LEU A 18 16.77 1.99 13.65
CA LEU A 18 15.60 1.34 13.10
C LEU A 18 15.78 1.10 11.59
N THR A 19 16.30 2.10 10.86
CA THR A 19 16.60 1.97 9.42
C THR A 19 17.74 0.98 9.16
N THR A 20 18.85 1.11 9.88
CA THR A 20 19.98 0.16 9.78
C THR A 20 19.52 -1.28 10.06
N ARG A 21 18.72 -1.47 11.11
CA ARG A 21 18.20 -2.80 11.45
C ARG A 21 17.25 -3.34 10.38
N ALA A 22 16.39 -2.49 9.83
CA ALA A 22 15.47 -2.89 8.79
C ALA A 22 16.21 -3.26 7.47
N ASP A 23 17.30 -2.55 7.14
CA ASP A 23 18.17 -2.87 5.99
C ASP A 23 18.88 -4.21 6.16
N GLU A 24 19.44 -4.49 7.34
CA GLU A 24 20.04 -5.79 7.64
C GLU A 24 19.05 -6.94 7.42
N LEU A 25 17.82 -6.78 7.94
CA LEU A 25 16.76 -7.77 7.77
C LEU A 25 16.32 -7.91 6.31
N HIS A 26 16.28 -6.80 5.56
CA HIS A 26 15.95 -6.82 4.15
C HIS A 26 17.03 -7.53 3.33
N MET A 27 18.31 -7.25 3.59
CA MET A 27 19.43 -7.94 2.95
C MET A 27 19.40 -9.44 3.25
N GLN A 28 19.15 -9.85 4.50
CA GLN A 28 19.02 -11.27 4.84
C GLN A 28 17.91 -11.97 4.04
N LEU A 29 16.76 -11.30 3.88
CA LEU A 29 15.66 -11.81 3.09
C LEU A 29 16.00 -11.91 1.59
N ALA A 30 16.74 -10.95 1.05
CA ALA A 30 17.15 -10.95 -0.35
C ALA A 30 18.08 -12.14 -0.68
N HIS A 31 18.91 -12.56 0.27
CA HIS A 31 19.81 -13.70 0.11
C HIS A 31 19.07 -15.05 0.22
N GLN A 32 18.10 -15.16 1.14
CA GLN A 32 17.30 -16.36 1.30
C GLN A 32 15.81 -16.01 1.43
N PRO A 33 15.05 -16.06 0.32
CA PRO A 33 13.64 -15.72 0.34
C PRO A 33 12.84 -16.75 1.13
N ASP A 34 12.38 -16.36 2.32
CA ASP A 34 11.44 -17.12 3.14
C ASP A 34 10.23 -16.24 3.48
N ALA A 35 9.03 -16.67 3.07
CA ALA A 35 7.81 -15.89 3.25
C ALA A 35 7.42 -15.69 4.73
N HIS A 36 7.74 -16.66 5.60
CA HIS A 36 7.49 -16.53 7.04
C HIS A 36 8.44 -15.51 7.66
N MET A 37 9.72 -15.54 7.29
CA MET A 37 10.70 -14.57 7.77
C MET A 37 10.40 -13.17 7.24
N ALA A 38 10.03 -13.05 5.96
CA ALA A 38 9.60 -11.79 5.35
C ALA A 38 8.48 -11.15 6.17
N PHE A 39 7.47 -11.93 6.52
CA PHE A 39 6.34 -11.42 7.28
C PHE A 39 6.70 -11.07 8.73
N ARG A 40 7.53 -11.88 9.41
CA ARG A 40 8.03 -11.52 10.74
C ARG A 40 8.85 -10.23 10.75
N TYR A 41 9.66 -10.02 9.71
CA TYR A 41 10.45 -8.79 9.60
C TYR A 41 9.55 -7.59 9.35
N LEU A 42 8.54 -7.75 8.48
CA LEU A 42 7.50 -6.74 8.30
C LEU A 42 6.79 -6.41 9.62
N GLU A 43 6.33 -7.40 10.38
CA GLU A 43 5.68 -7.20 11.68
C GLU A 43 6.57 -6.40 12.63
N ARG A 44 7.88 -6.73 12.72
CA ARG A 44 8.83 -6.02 13.57
C ARG A 44 9.04 -4.57 13.16
N ILE A 45 9.22 -4.32 11.86
CA ILE A 45 9.37 -2.95 11.33
C ILE A 45 8.10 -2.15 11.62
N CYS A 46 6.93 -2.74 11.37
CA CYS A 46 5.65 -2.11 11.69
C CYS A 46 5.51 -1.83 13.18
N ALA A 47 5.91 -2.76 14.06
CA ALA A 47 5.85 -2.58 15.50
C ALA A 47 6.62 -1.33 15.95
N GLN A 48 7.87 -1.20 15.52
CA GLN A 48 8.71 -0.07 15.88
C GLN A 48 8.19 1.25 15.29
N LEU A 49 7.72 1.24 14.05
CA LEU A 49 7.15 2.44 13.42
C LEU A 49 5.85 2.88 14.12
N CYS A 50 5.04 1.91 14.56
CA CYS A 50 3.76 2.15 15.22
C CYS A 50 3.89 2.71 16.65
N GLU A 51 5.07 2.65 17.27
CA GLU A 51 5.30 3.29 18.58
C GLU A 51 5.11 4.81 18.54
N HIS A 52 5.36 5.43 17.38
CA HIS A 52 5.35 6.89 17.23
C HIS A 52 4.48 7.41 16.09
N HIS A 53 4.09 6.54 15.14
CA HIS A 53 3.40 6.96 13.92
C HIS A 53 2.28 6.00 13.54
N SER A 54 1.25 6.52 12.88
CA SER A 54 0.32 5.68 12.11
C SER A 54 0.89 5.44 10.70
N ILE A 55 0.66 4.23 10.19
CA ILE A 55 1.14 3.78 8.88
C ILE A 55 -0.06 3.61 7.97
N GLN A 56 -0.04 4.31 6.84
CA GLN A 56 -0.95 4.08 5.74
C GLN A 56 -0.22 3.30 4.65
N ILE A 57 -0.69 2.08 4.36
CA ILE A 57 -0.16 1.27 3.26
C ILE A 57 -1.15 1.38 2.11
N VAL A 58 -0.69 2.03 1.04
CA VAL A 58 -1.45 2.22 -0.18
C VAL A 58 -1.02 1.18 -1.20
N PHE A 59 -1.99 0.42 -1.69
CA PHE A 59 -1.81 -0.50 -2.79
C PHE A 59 -2.47 0.08 -4.04
N ASP A 60 -1.63 0.51 -4.98
CA ASP A 60 -2.07 0.84 -6.33
C ASP A 60 -2.14 -0.44 -7.17
N GLN A 61 -3.18 -0.58 -7.98
CA GLN A 61 -3.44 -1.76 -8.84
C GLN A 61 -3.38 -3.08 -8.06
N PHE A 62 -4.18 -3.18 -7.00
CA PHE A 62 -4.14 -4.31 -6.07
C PHE A 62 -4.63 -5.64 -6.69
N GLU A 63 -5.28 -5.63 -7.84
CA GLU A 63 -5.88 -6.79 -8.49
C GLU A 63 -4.86 -7.88 -8.84
N ASP A 64 -3.68 -7.50 -9.33
CA ASP A 64 -2.63 -8.45 -9.68
C ASP A 64 -2.19 -9.23 -8.44
N LEU A 65 -2.00 -8.52 -7.32
CA LEU A 65 -1.67 -9.12 -6.04
C LEU A 65 -2.82 -9.99 -5.52
N TRP A 66 -4.06 -9.49 -5.63
CA TRP A 66 -5.27 -10.19 -5.22
C TRP A 66 -5.45 -11.53 -5.93
N GLN A 67 -5.11 -11.61 -7.22
CA GLN A 67 -5.24 -12.83 -8.02
C GLN A 67 -4.08 -13.80 -7.82
N THR A 68 -2.85 -13.30 -7.69
CA THR A 68 -1.64 -14.15 -7.72
C THR A 68 -1.14 -14.55 -6.34
N ALA A 69 -1.40 -13.77 -5.30
CA ALA A 69 -0.87 -14.05 -3.98
C ALA A 69 -1.62 -15.21 -3.29
N PRO A 70 -0.91 -16.04 -2.51
CA PRO A 70 -1.53 -17.14 -1.77
C PRO A 70 -2.47 -16.59 -0.68
N ALA A 71 -3.56 -17.31 -0.37
CA ALA A 71 -4.53 -16.87 0.63
C ALA A 71 -3.89 -16.48 1.99
N ARG A 72 -2.85 -17.23 2.38
CA ARG A 72 -2.07 -16.99 3.60
C ARG A 72 -1.43 -15.60 3.67
N PHE A 73 -1.07 -15.00 2.53
CA PHE A 73 -0.57 -13.63 2.48
C PHE A 73 -1.62 -12.63 3.00
N PHE A 74 -2.89 -12.81 2.63
CA PHE A 74 -3.98 -11.93 3.07
C PHE A 74 -4.36 -12.16 4.53
N LEU A 75 -4.31 -13.41 5.01
CA LEU A 75 -4.45 -13.71 6.43
C LEU A 75 -3.36 -13.02 7.26
N ASN A 76 -2.12 -13.04 6.75
CA ASN A 76 -1.01 -12.33 7.37
C ASN A 76 -1.27 -10.81 7.41
N LEU A 77 -1.70 -10.18 6.32
CA LEU A 77 -2.07 -8.75 6.34
C LEU A 77 -3.22 -8.45 7.32
N ARG A 78 -4.23 -9.32 7.38
CA ARG A 78 -5.32 -9.18 8.36
C ARG A 78 -4.78 -9.21 9.79
N ASN A 79 -3.92 -10.19 10.11
CA ASN A 79 -3.28 -10.31 11.41
C ASN A 79 -2.44 -9.07 11.73
N LEU A 80 -1.67 -8.56 10.77
CA LEU A 80 -0.85 -7.35 10.95
C LEU A 80 -1.73 -6.14 11.32
N ARG A 81 -2.81 -5.91 10.58
CA ARG A 81 -3.77 -4.84 10.89
C ARG A 81 -4.42 -5.01 12.26
N ASP A 82 -4.77 -6.23 12.63
CA ASP A 82 -5.44 -6.51 13.90
C ASP A 82 -4.50 -6.33 15.10
N GLN A 83 -3.21 -6.68 14.96
CA GLN A 83 -2.18 -6.42 15.97
C GLN A 83 -1.97 -4.91 16.20
N PHE A 84 -1.92 -4.12 15.13
CA PHE A 84 -1.69 -2.66 15.19
C PHE A 84 -2.98 -1.88 14.91
N LYS A 85 -4.05 -2.27 15.61
CA LYS A 85 -5.38 -1.68 15.41
C LYS A 85 -5.33 -0.16 15.58
N TYR A 86 -5.93 0.56 14.63
CA TYR A 86 -5.94 2.04 14.54
C TYR A 86 -4.61 2.70 14.17
N GLN A 87 -3.50 1.96 14.13
CA GLN A 87 -2.20 2.48 13.71
C GLN A 87 -1.90 2.12 12.26
N ILE A 88 -2.33 0.93 11.80
CA ILE A 88 -2.18 0.52 10.40
C ILE A 88 -3.52 0.66 9.67
N VAL A 89 -3.47 1.37 8.54
CA VAL A 89 -4.60 1.52 7.60
C VAL A 89 -4.18 1.03 6.22
N TYR A 90 -5.04 0.24 5.60
CA TYR A 90 -4.89 -0.18 4.21
C TYR A 90 -5.79 0.63 3.31
N VAL A 91 -5.23 1.13 2.21
CA VAL A 91 -5.98 1.78 1.13
C VAL A 91 -5.71 0.99 -0.14
N LEU A 92 -6.78 0.48 -0.75
CA LEU A 92 -6.70 -0.30 -1.97
C LEU A 92 -7.30 0.50 -3.11
N PHE A 93 -6.56 0.65 -4.20
CA PHE A 93 -7.09 1.11 -5.46
C PHE A 93 -7.34 -0.09 -6.36
N THR A 94 -8.60 -0.26 -6.77
CA THR A 94 -9.03 -1.30 -7.70
C THR A 94 -10.02 -0.73 -8.72
N ARG A 95 -9.98 -1.27 -9.94
CA ARG A 95 -10.91 -1.04 -11.05
C ARG A 95 -12.21 -1.82 -10.86
N GLU A 96 -12.11 -3.00 -10.26
CA GLU A 96 -13.25 -3.86 -9.96
C GLU A 96 -13.33 -4.22 -8.47
N ARG A 97 -14.51 -4.66 -8.03
CA ARG A 97 -14.70 -5.16 -6.66
C ARG A 97 -13.94 -6.47 -6.46
N LEU A 98 -13.19 -6.58 -5.37
CA LEU A 98 -12.38 -7.77 -5.03
C LEU A 98 -13.17 -9.08 -5.06
N GLN A 99 -14.43 -9.05 -4.62
CA GLN A 99 -15.29 -10.24 -4.59
C GLN A 99 -15.64 -10.77 -5.98
N ARG A 100 -15.42 -10.01 -7.05
CA ARG A 100 -15.71 -10.44 -8.43
C ARG A 100 -14.50 -11.02 -9.15
N THR A 101 -13.30 -10.76 -8.64
CA THR A 101 -12.06 -10.96 -9.40
C THR A 101 -11.23 -12.15 -8.92
N ARG A 102 -11.63 -12.85 -7.85
CA ARG A 102 -10.97 -14.06 -7.34
C ARG A 102 -11.97 -15.19 -7.09
N ASN A 103 -11.58 -16.42 -7.43
CA ASN A 103 -12.44 -17.61 -7.27
C ASN A 103 -12.52 -18.10 -5.81
N GLU A 104 -11.39 -18.06 -5.07
CA GLU A 104 -11.24 -18.62 -3.72
C GLU A 104 -11.65 -17.63 -2.61
N LEU A 105 -12.81 -16.99 -2.72
CA LEU A 105 -13.20 -15.88 -1.84
C LEU A 105 -13.26 -16.22 -0.35
N ARG A 106 -13.59 -17.47 -0.02
CA ARG A 106 -13.69 -17.92 1.38
C ARG A 106 -12.34 -17.92 2.09
N GLU A 107 -11.26 -18.27 1.40
CA GLU A 107 -9.94 -18.37 2.04
C GLU A 107 -9.33 -16.99 2.37
N VAL A 108 -9.82 -15.95 1.71
CA VAL A 108 -9.39 -14.56 1.85
C VAL A 108 -10.46 -13.68 2.49
N GLU A 109 -11.51 -14.29 3.04
CA GLU A 109 -12.69 -13.60 3.59
C GLU A 109 -12.33 -12.59 4.66
N ALA A 110 -11.58 -13.02 5.66
CA ALA A 110 -11.16 -12.19 6.77
C ALA A 110 -10.42 -10.92 6.33
N PHE A 111 -9.73 -10.94 5.19
CA PHE A 111 -9.05 -9.76 4.66
C PHE A 111 -10.00 -8.84 3.90
N TRP A 112 -10.77 -9.33 2.93
CA TRP A 112 -11.63 -8.43 2.14
C TRP A 112 -12.76 -7.84 2.98
N GLU A 113 -13.21 -8.53 4.04
CA GLU A 113 -14.17 -8.01 5.01
C GLU A 113 -13.71 -6.72 5.69
N LEU A 114 -12.39 -6.48 5.83
CA LEU A 114 -11.87 -5.22 6.37
C LEU A 114 -12.40 -4.00 5.61
N PHE A 115 -12.71 -4.18 4.32
CA PHE A 115 -13.11 -3.12 3.42
C PHE A 115 -14.62 -3.07 3.20
N ALA A 116 -15.39 -4.07 3.64
CA ALA A 116 -16.81 -4.20 3.30
C ALA A 116 -17.65 -2.95 3.63
N SER A 117 -17.29 -2.21 4.68
CA SER A 117 -17.95 -0.98 5.12
C SER A 117 -17.35 0.31 4.54
N HIS A 118 -16.23 0.26 3.83
CA HIS A 118 -15.47 1.44 3.38
C HIS A 118 -15.07 1.31 1.91
N ILE A 119 -16.06 1.12 1.03
CA ILE A 119 -15.87 1.09 -0.43
C ILE A 119 -16.36 2.40 -1.01
N TYR A 120 -15.46 3.14 -1.64
CA TYR A 120 -15.77 4.40 -2.32
C TYR A 120 -15.63 4.19 -3.82
N GLY A 121 -16.72 4.36 -4.56
CA GLY A 121 -16.70 4.35 -6.02
C GLY A 121 -16.26 5.70 -6.55
N LEU A 122 -15.18 5.73 -7.33
CA LEU A 122 -14.84 6.92 -8.11
C LEU A 122 -15.68 6.91 -9.39
N GLY A 123 -16.58 7.88 -9.50
CA GLY A 123 -17.40 8.09 -10.69
C GLY A 123 -16.63 8.78 -11.80
N MET A 124 -17.26 8.91 -12.96
CA MET A 124 -16.78 9.82 -14.00
C MET A 124 -16.78 11.25 -13.49
N TYR A 125 -15.89 12.08 -14.04
CA TYR A 125 -15.93 13.52 -13.80
C TYR A 125 -17.31 14.06 -14.14
N ASN A 126 -17.83 14.91 -13.26
CA ASN A 126 -18.94 15.77 -13.64
C ASN A 126 -18.44 16.83 -14.63
N GLN A 127 -19.36 17.58 -15.23
CA GLN A 127 -19.01 18.56 -16.27
C GLN A 127 -18.05 19.64 -15.77
N ASP A 128 -18.24 20.12 -14.54
CA ASP A 128 -17.41 21.18 -13.94
C ASP A 128 -15.99 20.66 -13.64
N ASP A 129 -15.87 19.45 -13.07
CA ASP A 129 -14.60 18.79 -12.82
C ASP A 129 -13.84 18.54 -14.14
N ALA A 130 -14.56 18.17 -15.20
CA ALA A 130 -13.96 17.94 -16.51
C ALA A 130 -13.40 19.23 -17.11
N TYR A 131 -14.15 20.34 -17.04
CA TYR A 131 -13.64 21.64 -17.50
C TYR A 131 -12.44 22.10 -16.68
N TYR A 132 -12.48 21.95 -15.35
CA TYR A 132 -11.36 22.26 -14.49
C TYR A 132 -10.10 21.44 -14.85
N MET A 133 -10.27 20.14 -15.11
CA MET A 133 -9.18 19.27 -15.55
C MET A 133 -8.59 19.70 -16.89
N LEU A 134 -9.44 20.07 -17.86
CA LEU A 134 -9.00 20.56 -19.17
C LEU A 134 -8.21 21.87 -19.07
N ASP A 135 -8.68 22.82 -18.25
CA ASP A 135 -8.00 24.08 -18.00
C ASP A 135 -6.63 23.88 -17.33
N GLN A 136 -6.57 22.95 -16.37
CA GLN A 136 -5.30 22.57 -15.73
C GLN A 136 -4.32 21.92 -16.71
N LEU A 137 -4.80 21.09 -17.64
CA LEU A 137 -3.98 20.50 -18.69
C LEU A 137 -3.47 21.54 -19.68
N ALA A 138 -4.33 22.46 -20.14
CA ALA A 138 -3.96 23.55 -21.04
C ALA A 138 -2.88 24.45 -20.42
N SER A 139 -3.05 24.83 -19.15
CA SER A 139 -2.09 25.65 -18.41
C SER A 139 -0.70 25.01 -18.28
N ARG A 140 -0.64 23.67 -18.13
CA ARG A 140 0.64 22.94 -18.09
C ARG A 140 1.29 22.86 -19.46
N TRP A 141 0.50 22.72 -20.51
CA TRP A 141 0.97 22.61 -21.89
C TRP A 141 1.58 23.91 -22.41
N ASP A 142 0.95 25.05 -22.13
CA ASP A 142 1.47 26.37 -22.54
C ASP A 142 2.78 26.73 -21.82
N GLY A 143 2.91 26.36 -20.54
CA GLY A 143 4.16 26.55 -19.78
C GLY A 143 5.35 25.72 -20.29
N THR A 144 5.11 24.64 -21.03
CA THR A 144 6.17 23.85 -21.69
C THR A 144 6.61 24.42 -23.04
N HIS A 145 5.81 25.29 -23.67
CA HIS A 145 6.16 25.91 -24.96
C HIS A 145 6.91 27.25 -24.83
N GLU A 146 6.89 27.91 -23.67
CA GLU A 146 7.67 29.14 -23.43
C GLU A 146 9.15 28.92 -23.09
N GLN A 147 9.61 27.68 -22.87
CA GLN A 147 11.02 27.38 -22.53
C GLN A 147 11.84 26.82 -23.71
N SER A 148 11.31 26.86 -24.94
CA SER A 148 12.01 26.41 -26.15
C SER A 148 11.98 27.48 -27.24
N THR A 149 12.54 28.65 -26.94
CA THR A 149 12.90 29.67 -27.94
C THR A 149 14.17 30.39 -27.47
#